data_AF-A0A0R2FR20-F1
#
_entry.id   AF-A0A0R2FR20-F1
#
_cell.length_a   1.000
_cell.length_b   1.000
_cell.length_c   1.000
_cell.angle_alpha   90.00
_cell.angle_beta   90.00
_cell.angle_gamma   90.00
#
_symmetry.space_group_name_H-M   'P 1'
#
loop_
_entity.id
_entity.type
_entity.pdbx_description
1 polymer ?
#
loop_
_entity_poly.entity_id
_entity_poly.type
_entity_poly.pdbx_seq_one_letter_code
_entity_poly.pdbx_strand_id
1 'polypeptide(L)'
;MSDLYGTSYFQSVRDAYQPYGNVYALGTFLNTNPRAMEADEFQLVPTKSTVTMFDLLRQKIGAPTFEDEFQTNSAKYRSRNKWIKAYLENQFHKNMAIGAEGTEFLDGIGNQAVEHTLRLVKVVDQEYNVSYFLLTGLAVLESTVDELINAKKMAQTDDPFIMQDNKLALNGQGIVAFIRALAADYFADHIQDDELQQLYQYQNVGGNFMTQGMIKEAPDAKETGRIGYLLTTTHQWQA
;
A
#
# COMPACT_ATOMS: atom_id res chain seq x y z
N MET A 1 -24.32 9.36 -0.19
CA MET A 1 -23.46 8.40 -0.90
C MET A 1 -23.70 8.59 -2.38
N SER A 2 -22.81 9.30 -3.05
CA SER A 2 -22.87 9.53 -4.49
C SER A 2 -22.15 8.39 -5.22
N ASP A 3 -22.89 7.68 -6.08
CA ASP A 3 -22.41 6.71 -7.07
C ASP A 3 -21.42 7.37 -8.06
N LEU A 4 -20.19 7.67 -7.63
CA LEU A 4 -19.22 8.41 -8.44
C LEU A 4 -18.34 7.54 -9.34
N TYR A 5 -18.27 6.21 -9.13
CA TYR A 5 -17.18 5.41 -9.73
C TYR A 5 -17.60 4.16 -10.52
N GLY A 6 -18.90 3.91 -10.71
CA GLY A 6 -19.33 2.67 -11.37
C GLY A 6 -19.13 1.47 -10.46
N THR A 7 -20.14 1.22 -9.64
CA THR A 7 -20.26 0.16 -8.64
C THR A 7 -20.14 -1.28 -9.18
N SER A 8 -19.78 -1.53 -10.44
CA SER A 8 -19.64 -2.90 -10.98
C SER A 8 -18.20 -3.43 -10.99
N TYR A 9 -17.18 -2.60 -11.22
CA TYR A 9 -15.80 -3.08 -11.40
C TYR A 9 -15.16 -3.47 -10.07
N PHE A 10 -15.15 -2.56 -9.09
CA PHE A 10 -14.57 -2.85 -7.77
C PHE A 10 -15.44 -3.78 -6.93
N GLN A 11 -16.76 -3.76 -7.13
CA GLN A 11 -17.69 -4.64 -6.42
C GLN A 11 -17.42 -6.11 -6.77
N SER A 12 -17.26 -6.46 -8.06
CA SER A 12 -16.94 -7.85 -8.43
C SER A 12 -15.61 -8.34 -7.86
N VAL A 13 -14.65 -7.44 -7.65
CA VAL A 13 -13.34 -7.73 -7.07
C VAL A 13 -13.44 -7.90 -5.54
N ARG A 14 -14.30 -7.11 -4.88
CA ARG A 14 -14.60 -7.22 -3.44
C ARG A 14 -15.47 -8.44 -3.13
N ASP A 15 -16.40 -8.79 -4.01
CA ASP A 15 -17.33 -9.92 -3.87
C ASP A 15 -16.62 -11.29 -3.81
N ALA A 16 -15.39 -11.39 -4.30
CA ALA A 16 -14.57 -12.59 -4.15
C ALA A 16 -14.14 -12.86 -2.69
N TYR A 17 -14.21 -11.86 -1.81
CA TYR A 17 -13.77 -11.90 -0.41
C TYR A 17 -14.95 -11.70 0.53
N GLN A 18 -15.97 -12.54 0.31
CA GLN A 18 -17.27 -12.50 0.99
C GLN A 18 -17.41 -13.15 2.38
N PRO A 19 -16.41 -13.77 3.07
CA PRO A 19 -16.70 -14.44 4.32
C PRO A 19 -17.24 -13.47 5.39
N TYR A 20 -16.98 -12.16 5.24
CA TYR A 20 -17.47 -11.10 6.13
C TYR A 20 -18.68 -10.31 5.62
N GLY A 21 -19.45 -10.86 4.68
CA GLY A 21 -20.69 -10.23 4.21
C GLY A 21 -20.47 -8.92 3.45
N ASN A 22 -19.68 -8.99 2.37
CA ASN A 22 -19.28 -7.85 1.52
C ASN A 22 -18.35 -6.81 2.19
N VAL A 23 -17.79 -7.13 3.37
CA VAL A 23 -16.75 -6.32 3.99
C VAL A 23 -15.39 -6.70 3.40
N TYR A 24 -14.73 -5.73 2.77
CA TYR A 24 -13.36 -5.87 2.31
C TYR A 24 -12.41 -5.68 3.50
N ALA A 25 -12.12 -6.78 4.21
CA ALA A 25 -11.43 -6.80 5.50
C ALA A 25 -9.93 -6.51 5.37
N LEU A 26 -9.58 -5.26 5.05
CA LEU A 26 -8.22 -4.76 5.00
C LEU A 26 -7.71 -4.36 6.37
N GLY A 27 -6.46 -4.66 6.67
CA GLY A 27 -5.80 -4.23 7.89
C GLY A 27 -4.38 -3.79 7.64
N THR A 28 -3.97 -2.77 8.39
CA THR A 28 -2.64 -2.16 8.34
C THR A 28 -1.61 -2.96 9.14
N PHE A 29 -0.43 -3.14 8.54
CA PHE A 29 0.73 -3.78 9.14
C PHE A 29 1.97 -2.92 8.89
N LEU A 30 2.85 -2.81 9.89
CA LEU A 30 4.01 -1.93 9.85
C LEU A 30 5.30 -2.69 10.19
N ASN A 31 6.41 -2.22 9.64
CA ASN A 31 7.74 -2.45 10.18
C ASN A 31 8.54 -1.15 10.11
N THR A 32 8.94 -0.64 11.28
CA THR A 32 9.69 0.62 11.44
C THR A 32 11.12 0.38 11.94
N ASN A 33 11.63 -0.85 11.79
CA ASN A 33 12.99 -1.20 12.17
C ASN A 33 13.86 -1.35 10.91
N PRO A 34 14.65 -0.32 10.54
CA PRO A 34 15.53 -0.36 9.36
C PRO A 34 16.43 -1.60 9.31
N ARG A 35 16.94 -2.05 10.47
CA ARG A 35 17.85 -3.20 10.53
C ARG A 35 17.16 -4.50 10.12
N ALA A 36 15.87 -4.65 10.42
CA ALA A 36 15.11 -5.83 10.01
C ALA A 36 14.94 -5.86 8.48
N MET A 37 14.81 -4.70 7.84
CA MET A 37 14.57 -4.58 6.39
C MET A 37 15.82 -4.77 5.53
N GLU A 38 17.00 -4.91 6.13
CA GLU A 38 18.21 -5.39 5.44
C GLU A 38 18.24 -6.93 5.26
N ALA A 39 17.34 -7.67 5.94
CA ALA A 39 17.16 -9.10 5.72
C ALA A 39 16.46 -9.40 4.36
N ASP A 40 16.58 -10.64 3.87
CA ASP A 40 15.89 -11.05 2.63
C ASP A 40 14.37 -10.98 2.75
N GLU A 41 13.87 -11.24 3.96
CA GLU A 41 12.47 -11.20 4.34
C GLU A 41 12.39 -10.72 5.80
N PHE A 42 11.33 -9.98 6.12
CA PHE A 42 11.05 -9.53 7.48
C PHE A 42 9.55 -9.57 7.76
N GLN A 43 9.23 -9.63 9.05
CA GLN A 43 7.87 -9.65 9.54
C GLN A 43 7.28 -8.23 9.56
N LEU A 44 6.06 -8.07 9.05
CA LEU A 44 5.23 -6.90 9.32
C LEU A 44 4.34 -7.21 10.53
N VAL A 45 4.12 -6.21 11.38
CA VAL A 45 3.37 -6.34 12.62
C VAL A 45 2.04 -5.60 12.48
N PRO A 46 0.90 -6.23 12.82
CA PRO A 46 -0.40 -5.59 12.74
C PRO A 46 -0.49 -4.39 13.69
N THR A 47 -1.20 -3.34 13.28
CA THR A 47 -1.56 -2.26 14.19
C THR A 47 -2.63 -2.71 15.20
N LYS A 48 -2.81 -1.97 16.31
CA LYS A 48 -3.87 -2.27 17.28
C LYS A 48 -5.27 -2.20 16.67
N SER A 49 -5.50 -1.25 15.75
CA SER A 49 -6.77 -1.13 15.03
C SER A 49 -7.01 -2.35 14.15
N THR A 50 -5.98 -2.86 13.45
CA THR A 50 -6.05 -4.09 12.66
C THR A 50 -6.48 -5.28 13.50
N VAL A 51 -5.82 -5.51 14.63
CA VAL A 51 -6.17 -6.62 15.55
C VAL A 51 -7.62 -6.50 16.00
N THR A 52 -8.02 -5.31 16.49
CA THR A 52 -9.38 -5.06 16.99
C THR A 52 -10.44 -5.30 15.93
N MET A 53 -10.21 -4.80 14.71
CA MET A 53 -11.16 -4.92 13.61
C MET A 53 -11.26 -6.37 13.12
N PHE A 54 -10.15 -7.05 12.90
CA PHE A 54 -10.17 -8.46 12.46
C PHE A 54 -10.81 -9.36 13.50
N ASP A 55 -10.53 -9.17 14.79
CA ASP A 55 -11.20 -9.93 15.85
C ASP A 55 -12.72 -9.71 15.85
N LEU A 56 -13.17 -8.46 15.68
CA LEU A 56 -14.59 -8.15 15.58
C LEU A 56 -15.25 -8.84 14.38
N LEU A 57 -14.59 -8.87 13.23
CA LEU A 57 -15.09 -9.53 12.02
C LEU A 57 -15.12 -11.05 12.18
N ARG A 58 -14.04 -11.64 12.70
CA ARG A 58 -13.91 -13.08 12.96
C ARG A 58 -14.92 -13.59 13.98
N GLN A 59 -15.22 -12.79 15.02
CA GLN A 59 -16.26 -13.10 16.00
C GLN A 59 -17.64 -13.29 15.35
N LYS A 60 -17.99 -12.48 14.34
CA LYS A 60 -19.30 -12.57 13.64
C LYS A 60 -19.48 -13.89 12.90
N ILE A 61 -18.38 -14.51 12.47
CA ILE A 61 -18.39 -15.76 11.69
C ILE A 61 -17.95 -16.97 12.51
N GLY A 62 -17.69 -16.81 13.81
CA GLY A 62 -17.24 -17.88 14.70
C GLY A 62 -15.82 -18.40 14.39
N ALA A 63 -14.96 -17.56 13.80
CA ALA A 63 -13.57 -17.91 13.53
C ALA A 63 -12.65 -17.64 14.75
N PRO A 64 -11.48 -18.28 14.85
CA PRO A 64 -10.46 -17.96 15.86
C PRO A 64 -10.03 -16.49 15.80
N THR A 65 -9.54 -15.95 16.91
CA THR A 65 -9.01 -14.58 16.95
C THR A 65 -7.90 -14.40 15.92
N PHE A 66 -7.74 -13.17 15.43
CA PHE A 66 -6.63 -12.80 14.59
C PHE A 66 -5.29 -13.01 15.29
N GLU A 67 -5.20 -12.73 16.59
CA GLU A 67 -3.97 -12.95 17.34
C GLU A 67 -3.53 -14.44 17.30
N ASP A 68 -4.46 -15.38 17.52
CA ASP A 68 -4.18 -16.81 17.45
C ASP A 68 -3.73 -17.25 16.03
N GLU A 69 -4.37 -16.71 14.99
CA GLU A 69 -4.01 -17.00 13.60
C GLU A 69 -2.67 -16.38 13.21
N PHE A 70 -2.39 -15.17 13.68
CA PHE A 70 -1.14 -14.47 13.38
C PHE A 70 0.06 -15.22 13.97
N GLN A 71 -0.08 -15.78 15.18
CA GLN A 71 0.98 -16.58 15.79
C GLN A 71 1.27 -17.87 15.00
N THR A 72 0.23 -18.49 14.42
CA THR A 72 0.36 -19.75 13.68
C THR A 72 0.75 -19.55 12.22
N ASN A 73 0.32 -18.45 11.58
CA ASN A 73 0.48 -18.19 10.15
C ASN A 73 1.17 -16.85 9.85
N SER A 74 2.06 -16.39 10.73
CA SER A 74 2.81 -15.11 10.57
C SER A 74 3.50 -14.93 9.22
N ALA A 75 3.86 -16.02 8.54
CA ALA A 75 4.45 -16.03 7.20
C ALA A 75 3.61 -15.31 6.13
N LYS A 76 2.28 -15.26 6.29
CA LYS A 76 1.38 -14.51 5.39
C LYS A 76 1.61 -13.00 5.47
N TYR A 77 2.21 -12.49 6.54
CA TYR A 77 2.36 -11.05 6.79
C TYR A 77 3.84 -10.63 6.73
N ARG A 78 4.59 -11.25 5.82
CA ARG A 78 6.01 -10.95 5.57
C ARG A 78 6.20 -10.19 4.27
N SER A 79 7.28 -9.41 4.21
CA SER A 79 7.63 -8.58 3.06
C SER A 79 9.12 -8.64 2.70
N ARG A 80 9.46 -8.09 1.53
CA ARG A 80 10.82 -7.99 0.98
C ARG A 80 11.05 -6.64 0.32
N ASN A 81 12.13 -5.96 0.70
CA ASN A 81 12.49 -4.63 0.18
C ASN A 81 13.84 -4.57 -0.54
N LYS A 82 14.67 -5.63 -0.49
CA LYS A 82 15.99 -5.63 -1.14
C LYS A 82 15.95 -5.26 -2.62
N TRP A 83 14.92 -5.74 -3.33
CA TRP A 83 14.77 -5.42 -4.74
C TRP A 83 14.37 -3.96 -4.97
N ILE A 84 13.56 -3.36 -4.08
CA ILE A 84 13.18 -1.94 -4.16
C ILE A 84 14.43 -1.09 -4.02
N LYS A 85 15.24 -1.38 -2.99
CA LYS A 85 16.54 -0.74 -2.76
C LYS A 85 17.42 -0.85 -4.01
N ALA A 86 17.70 -2.06 -4.47
CA ALA A 86 18.56 -2.27 -5.65
C ALA A 86 18.03 -1.58 -6.91
N TYR A 87 16.71 -1.59 -7.13
CA TYR A 87 16.08 -0.90 -8.25
C TYR A 87 16.29 0.61 -8.19
N LEU A 88 16.05 1.22 -7.04
CA LEU A 88 16.20 2.67 -6.85
C LEU A 88 17.67 3.10 -6.90
N GLU A 89 18.58 2.32 -6.32
CA GLU A 89 20.02 2.59 -6.39
C GLU A 89 20.53 2.57 -7.83
N ASN A 90 20.05 1.61 -8.63
CA ASN A 90 20.37 1.55 -10.06
C ASN A 90 19.76 2.70 -10.87
N GLN A 91 18.51 3.09 -10.54
CA GLN A 91 17.79 4.15 -11.25
C GLN A 91 18.37 5.55 -10.98
N PHE A 92 18.75 5.83 -9.73
CA PHE A 92 19.20 7.16 -9.31
C PHE A 92 20.72 7.27 -9.13
N HIS A 93 21.46 6.16 -9.26
CA HIS A 93 22.91 6.09 -9.05
C HIS A 93 23.36 6.65 -7.68
N LYS A 94 22.55 6.40 -6.65
CA LYS A 94 22.79 6.80 -5.26
C LYS A 94 22.53 5.60 -4.34
N ASN A 95 23.25 5.46 -3.23
CA ASN A 95 22.92 4.44 -2.24
C ASN A 95 21.61 4.82 -1.53
N MET A 96 20.81 3.81 -1.20
CA MET A 96 19.51 3.99 -0.56
C MET A 96 19.40 3.07 0.66
N ALA A 97 18.65 3.50 1.66
CA ALA A 97 18.27 2.69 2.80
C ALA A 97 16.74 2.59 2.88
N ILE A 98 16.24 1.49 3.44
CA ILE A 98 14.81 1.34 3.71
C ILE A 98 14.57 1.69 5.18
N GLY A 99 13.80 2.74 5.42
CA GLY A 99 13.54 3.27 6.76
C GLY A 99 12.33 2.64 7.43
N ALA A 100 11.25 2.42 6.68
CA ALA A 100 10.02 1.81 7.16
C ALA A 100 9.18 1.22 6.02
N GLU A 101 8.27 0.32 6.35
CA GLU A 101 7.21 -0.14 5.46
C GLU A 101 5.87 -0.18 6.20
N GLY A 102 4.83 0.32 5.55
CA GLY A 102 3.45 0.14 5.92
C GLY A 102 2.72 -0.59 4.80
N THR A 103 1.80 -1.48 5.15
CA THR A 103 1.14 -2.37 4.20
C THR A 103 -0.29 -2.66 4.61
N GLU A 104 -1.19 -2.71 3.64
CA GLU A 104 -2.55 -3.20 3.82
C GLU A 104 -2.66 -4.64 3.31
N PHE A 105 -3.18 -5.52 4.16
CA PHE A 105 -3.46 -6.91 3.84
C PHE A 105 -4.91 -7.27 4.11
N LEU A 106 -5.46 -8.17 3.29
CA LEU A 106 -6.72 -8.82 3.62
C LEU A 106 -6.54 -9.87 4.72
N ASP A 107 -7.49 -9.90 5.64
CA ASP A 107 -7.55 -10.91 6.70
C ASP A 107 -7.51 -12.34 6.13
N GLY A 108 -6.66 -13.18 6.70
CA GLY A 108 -6.52 -14.60 6.34
C GLY A 108 -5.75 -14.86 5.04
N ILE A 109 -5.50 -13.84 4.21
CA ILE A 109 -4.79 -13.93 2.92
C ILE A 109 -3.38 -13.40 3.02
N GLY A 110 -3.20 -12.22 3.63
CA GLY A 110 -1.89 -11.58 3.72
C GLY A 110 -1.27 -11.31 2.34
N ASN A 111 -0.01 -11.68 2.18
CA ASN A 111 0.83 -11.44 1.00
C ASN A 111 0.56 -12.36 -0.20
N GLN A 112 -0.48 -13.20 -0.15
CA GLN A 112 -0.74 -14.22 -1.16
C GLN A 112 -1.48 -13.70 -2.40
N ALA A 113 -2.24 -12.59 -2.28
CA ALA A 113 -3.03 -12.02 -3.35
C ALA A 113 -2.62 -10.56 -3.61
N VAL A 114 -1.69 -10.38 -4.55
CA VAL A 114 -0.89 -9.14 -4.69
C VAL A 114 -1.71 -7.94 -5.14
N GLU A 115 -2.72 -8.19 -5.95
CA GLU A 115 -3.73 -7.25 -6.45
C GLU A 115 -4.65 -6.74 -5.34
N HIS A 116 -4.60 -7.37 -4.16
CA HIS A 116 -5.32 -6.98 -2.95
C HIS A 116 -4.40 -6.42 -1.86
N THR A 117 -3.15 -6.07 -2.21
CA THR A 117 -2.19 -5.48 -1.28
C THR A 117 -1.80 -4.06 -1.66
N LEU A 118 -1.59 -3.23 -0.65
CA LEU A 118 -0.98 -1.92 -0.76
C LEU A 118 0.30 -1.91 0.06
N ARG A 119 1.38 -1.36 -0.47
CA ARG A 119 2.64 -1.15 0.26
C ARG A 119 3.07 0.29 0.09
N LEU A 120 3.43 0.93 1.19
CA LEU A 120 4.17 2.18 1.18
C LEU A 120 5.53 1.95 1.84
N VAL A 121 6.59 2.10 1.05
CA VAL A 121 7.97 1.90 1.50
C VAL A 121 8.66 3.25 1.61
N LYS A 122 9.11 3.58 2.82
CA LYS A 122 9.89 4.78 3.12
C LYS A 122 11.36 4.51 2.82
N VAL A 123 11.92 5.24 1.87
CA VAL A 123 13.29 5.11 1.37
C VAL A 123 14.07 6.36 1.74
N VAL A 124 15.31 6.20 2.18
CA VAL A 124 16.19 7.30 2.61
C VAL A 124 17.44 7.29 1.75
N ASP A 125 17.77 8.42 1.14
CA ASP A 125 19.02 8.57 0.38
C ASP A 125 20.22 8.95 1.27
N GLN A 126 21.40 9.09 0.68
CA GLN A 126 22.63 9.47 1.40
C GLN A 126 22.61 10.91 1.96
N GLU A 127 21.72 11.75 1.45
CA GLU A 127 21.50 13.14 1.89
C GLU A 127 20.41 13.21 2.96
N TYR A 128 19.93 12.05 3.45
CA TYR A 128 18.82 11.91 4.40
C TYR A 128 17.47 12.41 3.88
N ASN A 129 17.33 12.60 2.56
CA ASN A 129 16.04 12.89 1.97
C ASN A 129 15.18 11.62 1.96
N VAL A 130 13.91 11.78 2.28
CA VAL A 130 12.93 10.71 2.27
C VAL A 130 12.19 10.68 0.93
N SER A 131 12.03 9.48 0.38
CA SER A 131 11.13 9.19 -0.73
C SER A 131 10.17 8.07 -0.36
N TYR A 132 9.00 8.05 -0.99
CA TYR A 132 7.96 7.07 -0.70
C TYR A 132 7.61 6.28 -1.94
N PHE A 133 7.80 4.97 -1.89
CA PHE A 133 7.43 4.07 -2.96
C PHE A 133 6.11 3.36 -2.63
N LEU A 134 5.04 3.77 -3.31
CA LEU A 134 3.74 3.12 -3.29
C LEU A 134 3.69 1.98 -4.32
N LEU A 135 3.25 0.80 -3.90
CA LEU A 135 2.93 -0.34 -4.76
C LEU A 135 1.57 -0.90 -4.35
N THR A 136 0.56 -0.77 -5.21
CA THR A 136 -0.81 -1.07 -4.79
C THR A 136 -1.65 -1.68 -5.91
N GLY A 137 -2.63 -2.50 -5.55
CA GLY A 137 -3.70 -2.88 -6.45
C GLY A 137 -4.82 -1.83 -6.50
N LEU A 138 -5.58 -1.77 -7.61
CA LEU A 138 -6.62 -0.74 -7.75
C LEU A 138 -7.74 -0.86 -6.72
N ALA A 139 -8.17 -2.09 -6.38
CA ALA A 139 -9.26 -2.29 -5.42
C ALA A 139 -8.88 -1.91 -3.99
N VAL A 140 -7.67 -2.28 -3.55
CA VAL A 140 -7.15 -1.87 -2.24
C VAL A 140 -6.84 -0.37 -2.20
N LEU A 141 -6.35 0.22 -3.29
CA LEU A 141 -6.22 1.69 -3.40
C LEU A 141 -7.57 2.38 -3.17
N GLU A 142 -8.64 1.97 -3.85
CA GLU A 142 -9.98 2.54 -3.69
C GLU A 142 -10.50 2.40 -2.27
N SER A 143 -10.38 1.22 -1.67
CA SER A 143 -10.85 0.98 -0.30
C SER A 143 -10.06 1.79 0.74
N THR A 144 -8.73 1.87 0.63
CA THR A 144 -7.90 2.65 1.55
C THR A 144 -8.13 4.16 1.38
N VAL A 145 -8.40 4.65 0.17
CA VAL A 145 -8.79 6.06 -0.06
C VAL A 145 -10.09 6.38 0.69
N ASP A 146 -11.11 5.54 0.56
CA ASP A 146 -12.39 5.73 1.27
C ASP A 146 -12.18 5.74 2.80
N GLU A 147 -11.37 4.83 3.33
CA GLU A 147 -11.01 4.82 4.76
C GLU A 147 -10.32 6.11 5.21
N LEU A 148 -9.32 6.60 4.47
CA LEU A 148 -8.60 7.82 4.82
C LEU A 148 -9.50 9.07 4.76
N ILE A 149 -10.39 9.15 3.76
CA ILE A 149 -11.38 10.23 3.65
C ILE A 149 -12.36 10.17 4.82
N ASN A 150 -12.92 8.99 5.13
CA ASN A 150 -13.86 8.80 6.24
C ASN A 150 -13.21 9.08 7.60
N ALA A 151 -11.92 8.76 7.75
CA ALA A 151 -11.11 9.10 8.92
C ALA A 151 -10.66 10.57 8.96
N LYS A 152 -11.01 11.39 7.96
CA LYS A 152 -10.60 12.80 7.81
C LYS A 152 -9.08 13.01 7.74
N LYS A 153 -8.36 12.02 7.24
CA LYS A 153 -6.92 12.08 6.98
C LYS A 153 -6.59 12.53 5.55
N MET A 154 -7.60 12.57 4.69
CA MET A 154 -7.51 12.99 3.30
C MET A 154 -8.79 13.74 2.91
N ALA A 155 -8.68 14.78 2.07
CA ALA A 155 -9.85 15.50 1.58
C ALA A 155 -10.49 14.74 0.41
N GLN A 156 -11.82 14.79 0.29
CA GLN A 156 -12.53 14.16 -0.82
C GLN A 156 -12.16 14.75 -2.19
N THR A 157 -11.73 16.01 -2.24
CA THR A 157 -11.26 16.66 -3.48
C THR A 157 -9.94 16.11 -3.98
N ASP A 158 -9.21 15.39 -3.14
CA ASP A 158 -7.88 14.87 -3.44
C ASP A 158 -7.93 13.42 -3.94
N ASP A 159 -9.12 12.93 -4.35
CA ASP A 159 -9.30 11.56 -4.79
C ASP A 159 -8.32 11.19 -5.95
N PRO A 160 -7.56 10.09 -5.83
CA PRO A 160 -6.69 9.62 -6.89
C PRO A 160 -7.48 9.09 -8.10
N PHE A 161 -8.79 8.88 -7.99
CA PHE A 161 -9.63 8.44 -9.09
C PHE A 161 -10.41 9.61 -9.69
N ILE A 162 -10.35 9.74 -11.01
CA ILE A 162 -11.12 10.70 -11.78
C ILE A 162 -11.82 10.02 -12.95
N MET A 163 -12.93 10.59 -13.39
CA MET A 163 -13.62 10.18 -14.61
C MET A 163 -13.11 11.01 -15.79
N GLN A 164 -12.50 10.35 -16.77
CA GLN A 164 -12.05 10.95 -18.02
C GLN A 164 -12.62 10.15 -19.19
N ASP A 165 -13.35 10.80 -20.09
CA ASP A 165 -13.97 10.16 -21.27
C ASP A 165 -14.83 8.92 -20.92
N ASN A 166 -15.61 9.01 -19.84
CA ASN A 166 -16.41 7.91 -19.26
C ASN A 166 -15.60 6.67 -18.84
N LYS A 167 -14.29 6.84 -18.60
CA LYS A 167 -13.40 5.81 -18.06
C LYS A 167 -12.80 6.28 -16.76
N LEU A 168 -12.59 5.34 -15.85
CA LEU A 168 -11.82 5.58 -14.63
C LEU A 168 -10.35 5.79 -15.00
N ALA A 169 -9.77 6.89 -14.54
CA ALA A 169 -8.38 7.24 -14.72
C ALA A 169 -7.76 7.66 -13.38
N LEU A 170 -6.43 7.57 -13.29
CA LEU A 170 -5.69 7.97 -12.09
C LEU A 170 -5.22 9.43 -12.20
N ASN A 171 -5.51 10.21 -11.17
CA ASN A 171 -5.07 11.59 -11.01
C ASN A 171 -3.75 11.64 -10.22
N GLY A 172 -2.69 12.14 -10.85
CA GLY A 172 -1.38 12.27 -10.21
C GLY A 172 -1.39 13.12 -8.94
N GLN A 173 -2.16 14.22 -8.90
CA GLN A 173 -2.25 15.06 -7.69
C GLN A 173 -2.92 14.30 -6.54
N GLY A 174 -3.99 13.55 -6.84
CA GLY A 174 -4.64 12.72 -5.84
C GLY A 174 -3.76 11.57 -5.33
N ILE A 175 -2.92 11.01 -6.20
CA ILE A 175 -1.89 10.02 -5.78
C ILE A 175 -0.86 10.65 -4.82
N VAL A 176 -0.41 11.89 -5.08
CA VAL A 176 0.49 12.60 -4.15
C VAL A 176 -0.18 12.80 -2.79
N ALA A 177 -1.42 13.29 -2.78
CA ALA A 177 -2.18 13.48 -1.54
C ALA A 177 -2.39 12.17 -0.78
N PHE A 178 -2.70 11.09 -1.49
CA PHE A 178 -2.83 9.75 -0.93
C PHE A 178 -1.51 9.26 -0.30
N ILE A 179 -0.39 9.37 -1.00
CA ILE A 179 0.94 9.01 -0.46
C ILE A 179 1.26 9.81 0.80
N ARG A 180 0.98 11.11 0.82
CA ARG A 180 1.20 11.97 2.00
C ARG A 180 0.31 11.57 3.16
N ALA A 181 -0.97 11.26 2.91
CA ALA A 181 -1.90 10.81 3.94
C ALA A 181 -1.45 9.48 4.56
N LEU A 182 -0.99 8.54 3.73
CA LEU A 182 -0.42 7.28 4.21
C LEU A 182 0.90 7.48 4.98
N ALA A 183 1.79 8.35 4.50
CA ALA A 183 3.05 8.64 5.20
C ALA A 183 2.80 9.24 6.59
N ALA A 184 1.83 10.16 6.69
CA ALA A 184 1.40 10.72 7.96
C ALA A 184 0.76 9.66 8.87
N ASP A 185 -0.03 8.75 8.31
CA ASP A 185 -0.73 7.74 9.11
C ASP A 185 0.18 6.60 9.58
N TYR A 186 1.03 6.08 8.69
CA TYR A 186 1.88 4.93 8.98
C TYR A 186 3.16 5.31 9.73
N PHE A 187 3.72 6.48 9.42
CA PHE A 187 5.06 6.86 9.87
C PHE A 187 5.10 8.19 10.62
N ALA A 188 3.96 8.87 10.78
CA ALA A 188 3.89 10.23 11.34
C ALA A 188 4.70 11.28 10.55
N ASP A 189 4.94 11.04 9.26
CA ASP A 189 5.66 11.97 8.40
C ASP A 189 4.70 13.00 7.78
N HIS A 190 4.86 14.27 8.13
CA HIS A 190 4.02 15.37 7.65
C HIS A 190 4.72 16.18 6.56
N ILE A 191 4.69 15.65 5.33
CA ILE A 191 5.32 16.25 4.15
C ILE A 191 4.54 17.50 3.71
N GLN A 192 5.21 18.63 3.59
CA GLN A 192 4.67 19.91 3.10
C GLN A 192 4.77 20.02 1.58
N ASP A 193 4.01 20.95 0.99
CA ASP A 193 3.94 21.11 -0.47
C ASP A 193 5.27 21.58 -1.07
N ASP A 194 6.03 22.40 -0.33
CA ASP A 194 7.35 22.89 -0.72
C ASP A 194 8.46 21.84 -0.59
N GLU A 195 8.19 20.73 0.10
CA GLU A 195 9.10 19.58 0.18
C GLU A 195 8.93 18.61 -1.00
N LEU A 196 7.87 18.75 -1.80
CA LEU A 196 7.58 17.84 -2.92
C LEU A 196 8.51 18.13 -4.10
N GLN A 197 9.17 17.09 -4.61
CA GLN A 197 10.04 17.21 -5.78
C GLN A 197 9.38 16.63 -7.02
N GLN A 198 9.14 15.32 -7.04
CA GLN A 198 8.68 14.64 -8.25
C GLN A 198 7.90 13.37 -7.93
N LEU A 199 6.85 13.13 -8.72
CA LEU A 199 6.12 11.87 -8.77
C LEU A 199 6.55 11.08 -10.03
N TYR A 200 7.15 9.91 -9.82
CA TYR A 200 7.44 8.96 -10.89
C TYR A 200 6.33 7.91 -10.93
N GLN A 201 5.79 7.64 -12.12
CA GLN A 201 4.78 6.61 -12.34
C GLN A 201 5.41 5.37 -12.98
N TYR A 202 5.06 4.21 -12.44
CA TYR A 202 5.43 2.90 -12.96
C TYR A 202 4.14 2.13 -13.30
N GLN A 203 4.00 1.76 -14.58
CA GLN A 203 2.86 1.00 -15.08
C GLN A 203 3.17 -0.49 -15.14
N ASN A 204 2.12 -1.32 -14.99
CA ASN A 204 2.16 -2.78 -15.11
C ASN A 204 3.21 -3.42 -14.20
N VAL A 205 3.17 -3.14 -12.90
CA VAL A 205 4.13 -3.73 -11.95
C VAL A 205 3.66 -5.14 -11.58
N GLY A 206 4.23 -6.17 -12.22
CA GLY A 206 3.85 -7.58 -12.02
C GLY A 206 4.71 -8.35 -11.02
N GLY A 207 4.14 -9.43 -10.46
CA GLY A 207 4.80 -10.43 -9.60
C GLY A 207 4.05 -10.72 -8.27
N ASN A 208 4.30 -11.90 -7.68
CA ASN A 208 4.06 -12.19 -6.26
C ASN A 208 4.55 -11.03 -5.36
N PHE A 209 3.89 -10.80 -4.22
CA PHE A 209 4.28 -9.82 -3.19
C PHE A 209 5.74 -10.00 -2.77
N MET A 210 6.21 -11.25 -2.85
CA MET A 210 7.56 -11.71 -2.51
C MET A 210 8.53 -11.80 -3.69
N THR A 211 8.07 -11.60 -4.93
CA THR A 211 8.98 -11.58 -6.10
C THR A 211 9.77 -10.29 -6.17
N GLN A 212 10.96 -10.41 -6.75
CA GLN A 212 11.90 -9.31 -6.91
C GLN A 212 11.68 -8.60 -8.26
N GLY A 213 11.76 -7.27 -8.24
CA GLY A 213 11.82 -6.42 -9.43
C GLY A 213 10.47 -5.90 -9.91
N MET A 214 10.52 -4.90 -10.80
CA MET A 214 9.35 -4.47 -11.56
C MET A 214 9.32 -5.25 -12.87
N ILE A 215 8.41 -6.22 -12.98
CA ILE A 215 8.16 -6.87 -14.26
C ILE A 215 7.21 -5.96 -15.02
N LYS A 216 7.71 -5.18 -15.98
CA LYS A 216 6.88 -4.40 -16.89
C LYS A 216 6.11 -5.37 -17.79
N GLU A 217 4.88 -5.70 -17.43
CA GLU A 217 4.05 -6.52 -18.31
C GLU A 217 3.54 -5.70 -19.51
N ALA A 218 3.25 -6.38 -20.62
CA ALA A 218 2.69 -5.76 -21.80
C ALA A 218 1.31 -5.15 -21.47
N PRO A 219 0.91 -4.03 -22.08
CA PRO A 219 -0.42 -3.41 -21.87
C PRO A 219 -1.61 -4.36 -22.11
N ASP A 220 -1.38 -5.45 -22.86
CA ASP A 220 -2.39 -6.43 -23.25
C ASP A 220 -2.37 -7.69 -22.36
N ALA A 221 -1.50 -7.75 -21.34
CA ALA A 221 -1.56 -8.78 -20.33
C ALA A 221 -2.87 -8.59 -19.55
N LYS A 222 -3.80 -9.53 -19.73
CA LYS A 222 -5.15 -9.47 -19.16
C LYS A 222 -5.17 -9.47 -17.62
N GLU A 223 -4.03 -9.66 -16.98
CA GLU A 223 -3.88 -9.92 -15.56
C GLU A 223 -2.60 -9.28 -14.99
N THR A 224 -2.51 -7.95 -14.90
CA THR A 224 -1.70 -7.34 -13.83
C THR A 224 -2.41 -6.17 -13.18
N GLY A 225 -2.90 -6.40 -11.96
CA GLY A 225 -3.74 -5.47 -11.21
C GLY A 225 -3.01 -4.46 -10.33
N ARG A 226 -1.69 -4.26 -10.49
CA ARG A 226 -0.89 -3.38 -9.62
C ARG A 226 -0.23 -2.22 -10.35
N ILE A 227 -0.20 -1.09 -9.64
CA ILE A 227 0.42 0.18 -10.04
C ILE A 227 1.54 0.53 -9.07
N GLY A 228 2.54 1.28 -9.54
CA GLY A 228 3.65 1.76 -8.73
C GLY A 228 3.86 3.27 -8.88
N TYR A 229 4.16 3.94 -7.77
CA TYR A 229 4.50 5.36 -7.76
C TYR A 229 5.64 5.63 -6.79
N LEU A 230 6.61 6.46 -7.18
CA LEU A 230 7.64 6.98 -6.29
C LEU A 230 7.47 8.48 -6.15
N LEU A 231 7.20 8.95 -4.94
CA LEU A 231 7.21 10.36 -4.59
C LEU A 231 8.57 10.69 -3.95
N THR A 232 9.36 11.52 -4.63
CA THR A 232 10.61 12.06 -4.07
C THR A 232 10.34 13.40 -3.39
N THR A 233 11.05 13.64 -2.29
CA THR A 233 10.88 14.84 -1.46
C THR A 233 12.22 15.35 -0.94
N THR A 234 12.26 16.57 -0.42
CA THR A 234 13.36 17.08 0.41
C THR A 234 13.15 16.82 1.90
N HIS A 235 12.06 16.13 2.27
CA HIS A 235 11.73 15.85 3.65
C HIS A 235 12.86 15.05 4.32
N GLN A 236 13.32 15.51 5.47
CA GLN A 236 14.50 14.96 6.13
C GLN A 236 14.13 13.79 7.05
N TRP A 237 14.92 12.72 6.98
CA TRP A 237 14.79 11.60 7.90
C TRP A 237 15.07 12.04 9.35
N GLN A 238 14.09 11.85 10.23
CA GLN A 238 14.25 12.02 11.66
C GLN A 238 14.46 10.64 12.30
N ALA A 239 15.63 10.43 12.88
CA ALA A 239 16.06 9.16 13.48
C ALA A 239 15.50 8.93 14.89
#